data_AF-A0A423JCD2-F1
#
_entry.id   AF-A0A423JCD2-F1
#
_cell.length_a   1.000
_cell.length_b   1.000
_cell.length_c   1.000
_cell.angle_alpha   90.00
_cell.angle_beta   90.00
_cell.angle_gamma   90.00
#
_symmetry.space_group_name_H-M   'P 1'
#
loop_
_entity.id
_entity.type
_entity.pdbx_description
1 polymer ?
#
loop_
_entity_poly.entity_id
_entity_poly.type
_entity_poly.pdbx_seq_one_letter_code
_entity_poly.pdbx_strand_id
1 'polypeptide(L)'
;MPTLTLYVQRILELMKRYPGVIALGGFISGVGSFILVDRQQGLATWITTIMLVSWIWLMLENSLTKLFTRIFKREIPQPLLRYATQMIHQESLFFVLPFFFITTTWNSGQLFFTGLLGIAALISIIDPLYYKWLAPRRWAFLALHTLTLFAALLTALPVILHLTTAQSFKLALGTAVVLSFPSLASIFPIRTVRNALAILSITLGIGALGWVLRSWVPPATLWMTDVAISTQMQDRTPGKSLEEVSADQIRGDGLYAYTAINAPRGLDERIYHVWQFNGKEVDRIPLDIHGGRKEGYRAWTHKQNFPGNPAGKWQVRVLTEDGQVIGVLRFTITDSTPTKEK
;
A
#
# COMPACT_ATOMS: atom_id res chain seq x y z
N MET A 1 41.06 -1.13 -19.27
CA MET A 1 39.84 -1.80 -19.76
C MET A 1 38.88 -0.78 -20.39
N PRO A 2 39.11 -0.36 -21.64
CA PRO A 2 38.27 0.62 -22.35
C PRO A 2 36.92 0.02 -22.81
N THR A 3 36.90 -1.30 -23.03
CA THR A 3 35.74 -2.06 -23.52
C THR A 3 34.60 -2.09 -22.50
N LEU A 4 34.91 -2.30 -21.21
CA LEU A 4 33.90 -2.36 -20.13
C LEU A 4 33.12 -1.04 -20.01
N THR A 5 33.82 0.10 -20.11
CA THR A 5 33.20 1.44 -20.13
C THR A 5 32.28 1.65 -21.34
N LEU A 6 32.65 1.10 -22.50
CA LEU A 6 31.87 1.18 -23.74
C LEU A 6 30.58 0.37 -23.67
N TYR A 7 30.63 -0.84 -23.09
CA TYR A 7 29.43 -1.65 -22.85
C TYR A 7 28.50 -0.99 -21.83
N VAL A 8 29.02 -0.47 -20.72
CA VAL A 8 28.22 0.23 -19.71
C VAL A 8 27.54 1.46 -20.30
N GLN A 9 28.26 2.26 -21.10
CA GLN A 9 27.67 3.42 -21.78
C GLN A 9 26.56 3.01 -22.75
N ARG A 10 26.77 1.94 -23.54
CA ARG A 10 25.77 1.45 -24.51
C ARG A 10 24.51 0.93 -23.83
N ILE A 11 24.66 0.24 -22.69
CA ILE A 11 23.52 -0.20 -21.86
C ILE A 11 22.77 1.02 -21.32
N LEU A 12 23.48 2.00 -20.77
CA LEU A 12 22.85 3.23 -20.25
C LEU A 12 22.11 4.01 -21.34
N GLU A 13 22.66 4.10 -22.55
CA GLU A 13 21.98 4.71 -23.70
C GLU A 13 20.72 3.94 -24.10
N LEU A 14 20.78 2.60 -24.12
CA LEU A 14 19.62 1.77 -24.41
C LEU A 14 18.52 1.96 -23.37
N MET A 15 18.90 1.96 -22.09
CA MET A 15 17.97 2.15 -20.97
C MET A 15 17.32 3.54 -21.00
N LYS A 16 18.10 4.59 -21.30
CA LYS A 16 17.59 5.95 -21.52
C LYS A 16 16.68 6.08 -22.74
N ARG A 17 16.91 5.27 -23.79
CA ARG A 17 16.09 5.29 -25.00
C ARG A 17 14.72 4.65 -24.78
N TYR A 18 14.63 3.69 -23.85
CA TYR A 18 13.41 2.91 -23.59
C TYR A 18 13.06 2.84 -22.09
N PRO A 19 12.83 3.97 -21.40
CA PRO A 19 12.45 3.98 -19.98
C PRO A 19 11.15 3.19 -19.73
N GLY A 20 10.26 3.15 -20.73
CA GLY A 20 9.02 2.37 -20.74
C GLY A 20 9.22 0.87 -20.53
N VAL A 21 10.28 0.30 -21.08
CA VAL A 21 10.55 -1.15 -20.98
C VAL A 21 10.99 -1.51 -19.56
N ILE A 22 11.76 -0.64 -18.92
CA ILE A 22 12.21 -0.81 -17.54
C ILE A 22 11.00 -0.72 -16.60
N ALA A 23 10.17 0.31 -16.73
CA ALA A 23 8.93 0.44 -15.97
C ALA A 23 7.98 -0.75 -16.15
N LEU A 24 7.85 -1.27 -17.38
CA LEU A 24 7.08 -2.48 -17.65
C LEU A 24 7.69 -3.69 -16.93
N GLY A 25 9.02 -3.81 -16.92
CA GLY A 25 9.75 -4.82 -16.16
C GLY A 25 9.47 -4.72 -14.65
N GLY A 26 9.60 -3.53 -14.07
CA GLY A 26 9.28 -3.27 -12.66
C GLY A 26 7.80 -3.57 -12.33
N PHE A 27 6.87 -3.21 -13.22
CA PHE A 27 5.44 -3.50 -13.07
C PHE A 27 5.14 -5.00 -13.14
N ILE A 28 5.67 -5.70 -14.15
CA ILE A 28 5.51 -7.15 -14.29
C ILE A 28 6.16 -7.86 -13.10
N SER A 29 7.31 -7.39 -12.64
CA SER A 29 7.98 -7.90 -11.44
C SER A 29 7.13 -7.67 -10.19
N GLY A 30 6.49 -6.51 -10.07
CA GLY A 30 5.52 -6.19 -9.01
C GLY A 30 4.30 -7.10 -9.03
N VAL A 31 3.66 -7.27 -10.20
CA VAL A 31 2.52 -8.18 -10.40
C VAL A 31 2.93 -9.62 -10.08
N GLY A 32 4.06 -10.07 -10.62
CA GLY A 32 4.62 -11.39 -10.36
C GLY A 32 4.91 -11.58 -8.87
N SER A 33 5.49 -10.58 -8.21
CA SER A 33 5.77 -10.62 -6.77
C SER A 33 4.48 -10.67 -5.95
N PHE A 34 3.46 -9.89 -6.30
CA PHE A 34 2.15 -9.94 -5.66
C PHE A 34 1.52 -11.34 -5.76
N ILE A 35 1.55 -11.95 -6.94
CA ILE A 35 1.04 -13.31 -7.15
C ILE A 35 1.91 -14.34 -6.40
N LEU A 36 3.23 -14.13 -6.35
CA LEU A 36 4.18 -15.03 -5.68
C LEU A 36 4.16 -14.89 -4.15
N VAL A 37 3.70 -13.77 -3.58
CA VAL A 37 3.47 -13.64 -2.14
C VAL A 37 2.53 -14.74 -1.63
N ASP A 38 1.61 -15.21 -2.47
CA ASP A 38 0.72 -16.34 -2.19
C ASP A 38 1.33 -17.73 -2.55
N ARG A 39 2.25 -17.79 -3.53
CA ARG A 39 2.67 -19.06 -4.16
C ARG A 39 4.12 -19.52 -3.89
N GLN A 40 5.09 -18.61 -3.77
CA GLN A 40 6.51 -18.90 -3.47
C GLN A 40 7.19 -17.70 -2.77
N GLN A 41 7.25 -17.73 -1.43
CA GLN A 41 7.82 -16.64 -0.61
C GLN A 41 9.24 -16.23 -1.00
N GLY A 42 10.08 -17.15 -1.50
CA GLY A 42 11.49 -16.88 -1.75
C GLY A 42 11.74 -15.78 -2.78
N LEU A 43 11.07 -15.83 -3.93
CA LEU A 43 11.31 -14.87 -5.03
C LEU A 43 10.80 -13.47 -4.68
N ALA A 44 9.59 -13.35 -4.13
CA ALA A 44 9.04 -12.06 -3.71
C ALA A 44 9.90 -11.40 -2.61
N THR A 45 10.38 -12.19 -1.64
CA THR A 45 11.29 -11.71 -0.60
C THR A 45 12.60 -11.21 -1.19
N TRP A 46 13.20 -11.93 -2.14
CA TRP A 46 14.44 -11.53 -2.80
C TRP A 46 14.29 -10.22 -3.57
N ILE A 47 13.26 -10.09 -4.41
CA ILE A 47 13.02 -8.86 -5.20
C ILE A 47 12.80 -7.66 -4.28
N THR A 48 11.98 -7.83 -3.25
CA THR A 48 11.71 -6.80 -2.24
C THR A 48 12.98 -6.42 -1.47
N THR A 49 13.83 -7.39 -1.14
CA THR A 49 15.12 -7.16 -0.46
C THR A 49 16.06 -6.36 -1.34
N ILE A 50 16.17 -6.70 -2.63
CA ILE A 50 16.99 -5.95 -3.60
C ILE A 50 16.49 -4.50 -3.71
N MET A 51 15.17 -4.30 -3.76
CA MET A 51 14.57 -2.96 -3.73
C MET A 51 15.01 -2.19 -2.47
N LEU A 52 14.87 -2.75 -1.27
CA LEU A 52 15.29 -2.08 -0.03
C LEU A 52 16.80 -1.79 0.03
N VAL A 53 17.63 -2.71 -0.47
CA VAL A 53 19.08 -2.49 -0.59
C VAL A 53 19.38 -1.30 -1.51
N SER A 54 18.64 -1.15 -2.62
CA SER A 54 18.79 0.00 -3.51
C SER A 54 18.43 1.33 -2.82
N TRP A 55 17.46 1.32 -1.89
CA TRP A 55 17.13 2.47 -1.06
C TRP A 55 18.21 2.80 -0.03
N ILE A 56 18.79 1.79 0.62
CA ILE A 56 19.94 1.99 1.52
C ILE A 56 21.11 2.60 0.76
N TRP A 57 21.39 2.12 -0.46
CA TRP A 57 22.38 2.73 -1.35
C TRP A 57 22.08 4.20 -1.62
N LEU A 58 20.83 4.53 -1.98
CA LEU A 58 20.40 5.91 -2.25
C LEU A 58 20.58 6.81 -1.02
N MET A 59 20.23 6.32 0.18
CA MET A 59 20.44 7.05 1.44
C MET A 59 21.92 7.35 1.72
N LEU A 60 22.80 6.44 1.29
CA LEU A 60 24.23 6.53 1.49
C LEU A 60 24.97 7.09 0.25
N GLU A 61 24.26 7.57 -0.77
CA GLU A 61 24.82 7.96 -2.08
C GLU A 61 26.04 8.89 -1.93
N ASN A 62 25.91 9.93 -1.12
CA ASN A 62 26.98 10.91 -0.88
C ASN A 62 28.20 10.29 -0.21
N SER A 63 28.00 9.41 0.76
CA SER A 63 29.07 8.74 1.50
C SER A 63 29.79 7.70 0.63
N LEU A 64 29.01 6.91 -0.13
CA LEU A 64 29.52 5.87 -1.01
C LEU A 64 30.26 6.46 -2.20
N THR A 65 29.77 7.56 -2.78
CA THR A 65 30.45 8.26 -3.88
C THR A 65 31.80 8.83 -3.41
N LYS A 66 31.84 9.45 -2.22
CA LYS A 66 33.10 9.94 -1.63
C LYS A 66 34.09 8.80 -1.36
N LEU A 67 33.61 7.68 -0.82
CA LEU A 67 34.42 6.49 -0.59
C LEU A 67 34.97 5.90 -1.89
N PHE A 68 34.12 5.80 -2.92
CA PHE A 68 34.52 5.34 -4.25
C PHE A 68 35.61 6.21 -4.86
N THR A 69 35.45 7.53 -4.81
CA THR A 69 36.47 8.46 -5.31
C THR A 69 37.77 8.36 -4.52
N ARG A 70 37.70 8.14 -3.20
CA ARG A 70 38.89 7.94 -2.36
C ARG A 70 39.63 6.65 -2.69
N ILE A 71 38.92 5.54 -2.91
CA ILE A 71 39.52 4.22 -3.16
C ILE A 71 39.98 4.09 -4.61
N PHE A 72 39.11 4.41 -5.57
CA PHE A 72 39.34 4.15 -7.01
C PHE A 72 39.93 5.36 -7.76
N LYS A 73 40.08 6.52 -7.09
CA LYS A 73 40.58 7.77 -7.68
C LYS A 73 39.84 8.17 -8.95
N ARG A 74 38.54 7.87 -9.01
CA ARG A 74 37.63 8.20 -10.11
C ARG A 74 36.34 8.81 -9.57
N GLU A 75 35.80 9.79 -10.27
CA GLU A 75 34.51 10.39 -9.94
C GLU A 75 33.39 9.64 -10.66
N ILE A 76 32.28 9.43 -9.95
CA ILE A 76 31.06 8.90 -10.57
C ILE A 76 30.37 10.08 -11.28
N PRO A 77 30.09 9.97 -12.59
CA PRO A 77 29.44 11.06 -13.32
C PRO A 77 28.08 11.44 -12.71
N GLN A 78 27.85 12.73 -12.46
CA GLN A 78 26.57 13.25 -11.94
C GLN A 78 25.33 12.80 -12.74
N PRO A 79 25.36 12.72 -14.09
CA PRO A 79 24.22 12.19 -14.85
C PRO A 79 23.91 10.73 -14.55
N LEU A 80 24.91 9.93 -14.17
CA LEU A 80 24.71 8.52 -13.81
C LEU A 80 24.01 8.40 -12.45
N LEU A 81 24.42 9.19 -11.47
CA LEU A 81 23.77 9.24 -10.15
C LEU A 81 22.30 9.65 -10.27
N ARG A 82 22.03 10.75 -10.99
CA ARG A 82 20.65 11.21 -11.23
C ARG A 82 19.78 10.17 -11.91
N TYR A 83 20.35 9.46 -12.89
CA TYR A 83 19.69 8.37 -13.58
C TYR A 83 19.41 7.19 -12.64
N ALA A 84 20.39 6.79 -11.82
CA ALA A 84 20.21 5.73 -10.83
C ALA A 84 19.11 6.08 -9.82
N THR A 85 19.07 7.33 -9.35
CA THR A 85 18.04 7.82 -8.42
C THR A 85 16.65 7.81 -9.07
N GLN A 86 16.52 8.25 -10.33
CA GLN A 86 15.26 8.11 -11.09
C GLN A 86 14.86 6.65 -11.23
N MET A 87 15.80 5.78 -11.59
CA MET A 87 15.55 4.35 -11.80
C MET A 87 15.05 3.69 -10.50
N ILE A 88 15.66 4.00 -9.34
CA ILE A 88 15.21 3.48 -8.06
C ILE A 88 13.79 3.97 -7.73
N HIS A 89 13.47 5.24 -7.97
CA HIS A 89 12.09 5.74 -7.80
C HIS A 89 11.12 5.02 -8.72
N GLN A 90 11.43 4.94 -10.01
CA GLN A 90 10.59 4.33 -11.02
C GLN A 90 10.35 2.85 -10.69
N GLU A 91 11.42 2.07 -10.51
CA GLU A 91 11.30 0.64 -10.22
C GLU A 91 10.52 0.40 -8.93
N SER A 92 10.76 1.18 -7.88
CA SER A 92 10.01 1.04 -6.62
C SER A 92 8.53 1.35 -6.81
N LEU A 93 8.19 2.45 -7.50
CA LEU A 93 6.81 2.84 -7.75
C LEU A 93 6.07 1.79 -8.58
N PHE A 94 6.65 1.36 -9.71
CA PHE A 94 6.04 0.35 -10.56
C PHE A 94 6.00 -1.04 -9.90
N PHE A 95 6.95 -1.36 -9.02
CA PHE A 95 6.92 -2.58 -8.22
C PHE A 95 5.75 -2.60 -7.22
N VAL A 96 5.53 -1.50 -6.49
CA VAL A 96 4.47 -1.45 -5.46
C VAL A 96 3.09 -1.11 -6.01
N LEU A 97 2.99 -0.47 -7.18
CA LEU A 97 1.71 -0.03 -7.75
C LEU A 97 0.68 -1.17 -7.89
N PRO A 98 1.03 -2.39 -8.35
CA PRO A 98 0.11 -3.52 -8.40
C PRO A 98 -0.47 -3.90 -7.03
N PHE A 99 0.36 -3.90 -5.98
CA PHE A 99 -0.07 -4.22 -4.62
C PHE A 99 -1.17 -3.24 -4.17
N PHE A 100 -0.91 -1.94 -4.31
CA PHE A 100 -1.89 -0.92 -3.94
C PHE A 100 -3.11 -0.93 -4.87
N PHE A 101 -2.93 -1.14 -6.17
CA PHE A 101 -4.05 -1.17 -7.13
C PHE A 101 -5.05 -2.28 -6.80
N ILE A 102 -4.57 -3.49 -6.47
CA ILE A 102 -5.42 -4.64 -6.14
C ILE A 102 -6.07 -4.49 -4.77
N THR A 103 -5.34 -3.96 -3.78
CA THR A 103 -5.82 -3.84 -2.39
C THR A 103 -6.64 -2.58 -2.12
N THR A 104 -6.73 -1.66 -3.08
CA THR A 104 -7.50 -0.42 -2.95
C THR A 104 -8.99 -0.68 -2.96
N THR A 105 -9.66 -0.25 -1.90
CA THR A 105 -11.12 -0.05 -1.92
C THR A 105 -11.44 1.26 -2.65
N TRP A 106 -11.72 1.17 -3.96
CA TRP A 106 -11.91 2.31 -4.87
C TRP A 106 -13.02 3.30 -4.45
N ASN A 107 -14.03 2.84 -3.71
CA ASN A 107 -15.11 3.69 -3.19
C ASN A 107 -14.79 4.25 -1.79
N SER A 108 -13.53 4.60 -1.53
CA SER A 108 -13.07 5.15 -0.25
C SER A 108 -11.94 6.16 -0.45
N GLY A 109 -11.45 6.78 0.64
CA GLY A 109 -10.29 7.68 0.60
C GLY A 109 -9.01 7.03 0.05
N GLN A 110 -8.94 5.70 0.02
CA GLN A 110 -7.84 4.94 -0.56
C GLN A 110 -7.57 5.22 -2.04
N LEU A 111 -8.60 5.61 -2.80
CA LEU A 111 -8.46 6.08 -4.18
C LEU A 111 -7.40 7.18 -4.29
N PHE A 112 -7.40 8.15 -3.37
CA PHE A 112 -6.51 9.30 -3.46
C PHE A 112 -5.05 8.91 -3.25
N PHE A 113 -4.77 8.00 -2.32
CA PHE A 113 -3.41 7.51 -2.08
C PHE A 113 -2.89 6.71 -3.29
N THR A 114 -3.66 5.76 -3.78
CA THR A 114 -3.26 4.94 -4.94
C THR A 114 -3.18 5.76 -6.22
N GLY A 115 -4.09 6.72 -6.41
CA GLY A 115 -4.02 7.69 -7.50
C GLY A 115 -2.78 8.58 -7.42
N LEU A 116 -2.39 9.02 -6.22
CA LEU A 116 -1.15 9.75 -5.99
C LEU A 116 0.09 8.92 -6.36
N LEU A 117 0.11 7.62 -6.01
CA LEU A 117 1.18 6.70 -6.44
C LEU A 117 1.19 6.52 -7.97
N GLY A 118 0.03 6.42 -8.62
CA GLY A 118 -0.08 6.36 -10.07
C GLY A 118 0.49 7.62 -10.74
N ILE A 119 0.14 8.81 -10.23
CA ILE A 119 0.69 10.08 -10.72
C ILE A 119 2.22 10.14 -10.48
N ALA A 120 2.69 9.73 -9.32
CA ALA A 120 4.11 9.66 -9.01
C ALA A 120 4.85 8.71 -9.99
N ALA A 121 4.27 7.55 -10.29
CA ALA A 121 4.82 6.60 -11.25
C ALA A 121 4.90 7.20 -12.66
N LEU A 122 3.84 7.89 -13.11
CA LEU A 122 3.83 8.61 -14.40
C LEU A 122 4.86 9.74 -14.44
N ILE A 123 5.05 10.49 -13.36
CA ILE A 123 6.10 11.51 -13.29
C ILE A 123 7.49 10.85 -13.37
N SER A 124 7.68 9.68 -12.75
CA SER A 124 8.99 8.99 -12.72
C SER A 124 9.45 8.47 -14.08
N ILE A 125 8.52 8.05 -14.93
CA ILE A 125 8.80 7.46 -16.26
C ILE A 125 8.88 8.50 -17.38
N ILE A 126 8.26 9.67 -17.20
CA ILE A 126 8.25 10.74 -18.20
C ILE A 126 9.42 11.68 -17.95
N ASP A 127 10.52 11.50 -18.68
CA ASP A 127 11.78 12.25 -18.52
C ASP A 127 11.62 13.78 -18.44
N PRO A 128 10.85 14.46 -19.33
CA PRO A 128 10.62 15.90 -19.21
C PRO A 128 9.98 16.30 -17.89
N LEU A 129 9.03 15.50 -17.37
CA LEU A 129 8.38 15.78 -16.09
C LEU A 129 9.34 15.54 -14.93
N TYR A 130 10.09 14.44 -14.94
CA TYR A 130 11.05 14.14 -13.89
C TYR A 130 12.19 15.15 -13.85
N TYR A 131 12.91 15.36 -14.96
CA TYR A 131 14.13 16.15 -14.96
C TYR A 131 13.91 17.65 -15.10
N LYS A 132 12.89 18.11 -15.83
CA LYS A 132 12.68 19.54 -16.08
C LYS A 132 11.67 20.18 -15.12
N TRP A 133 10.73 19.40 -14.58
CA TRP A 133 9.69 19.95 -13.69
C TRP A 133 9.89 19.54 -12.22
N LEU A 134 10.13 18.25 -11.94
CA LEU A 134 10.25 17.73 -10.59
C LEU A 134 11.64 18.01 -9.98
N ALA A 135 12.72 17.53 -10.61
CA ALA A 135 14.08 17.60 -10.09
C ALA A 135 14.58 19.01 -9.75
N PRO A 136 14.23 20.07 -10.51
CA PRO A 136 14.63 21.44 -10.14
C PRO A 136 13.91 21.96 -8.88
N ARG A 137 12.74 21.41 -8.55
CA ARG A 137 11.93 21.81 -7.39
C ARG A 137 12.23 20.90 -6.21
N ARG A 138 13.16 21.33 -5.36
CA ARG A 138 13.64 20.53 -4.21
C ARG A 138 12.51 19.95 -3.35
N TRP A 139 11.49 20.75 -3.00
CA TRP A 139 10.38 20.27 -2.18
C TRP A 139 9.58 19.16 -2.86
N ALA A 140 9.35 19.25 -4.18
CA ALA A 140 8.57 18.27 -4.93
C ALA A 140 9.37 16.98 -5.11
N PHE A 141 10.66 17.09 -5.38
CA PHE A 141 11.58 15.96 -5.42
C PHE A 141 11.62 15.22 -4.07
N LEU A 142 11.75 15.93 -2.96
CA LEU A 142 11.74 15.32 -1.62
C LEU A 142 10.38 14.70 -1.28
N ALA A 143 9.27 15.29 -1.72
CA ALA A 143 7.94 14.72 -1.54
C ALA A 143 7.79 13.41 -2.31
N LEU A 144 8.18 13.36 -3.58
CA LEU A 144 8.18 12.12 -4.38
C LEU A 144 9.09 11.06 -3.72
N HIS A 145 10.29 11.46 -3.32
CA HIS A 145 11.27 10.58 -2.70
C HIS A 145 10.73 9.94 -1.42
N THR A 146 10.18 10.76 -0.51
CA THR A 146 9.60 10.32 0.76
C THR A 146 8.37 9.45 0.54
N LEU A 147 7.48 9.83 -0.38
CA LEU A 147 6.30 9.05 -0.74
C LEU A 147 6.66 7.67 -1.29
N THR A 148 7.69 7.62 -2.16
CA THR A 148 8.11 6.35 -2.76
C THR A 148 8.75 5.43 -1.72
N LEU A 149 9.60 5.95 -0.84
CA LEU A 149 10.15 5.17 0.27
C LEU A 149 9.05 4.65 1.19
N PHE A 150 8.10 5.52 1.54
CA PHE A 150 6.96 5.16 2.38
C PHE A 150 6.15 4.00 1.76
N ALA A 151 5.79 4.11 0.47
CA ALA A 151 5.08 3.06 -0.24
C ALA A 151 5.88 1.76 -0.37
N ALA A 152 7.19 1.86 -0.65
CA ALA A 152 8.10 0.71 -0.70
C ALA A 152 8.15 -0.03 0.65
N LEU A 153 8.25 0.69 1.77
CA LEU A 153 8.26 0.10 3.11
C LEU A 153 6.93 -0.55 3.48
N LEU A 154 5.80 0.07 3.13
CA LEU A 154 4.47 -0.51 3.37
C LEU A 154 4.27 -1.86 2.69
N THR A 155 4.84 -2.04 1.50
CA THR A 155 4.81 -3.33 0.79
C THR A 155 5.87 -4.29 1.31
N ALA A 156 7.06 -3.78 1.64
CA ALA A 156 8.21 -4.62 1.95
C ALA A 156 8.20 -5.21 3.36
N LEU A 157 7.81 -4.42 4.37
CA LEU A 157 7.89 -4.82 5.78
C LEU A 157 7.00 -6.02 6.11
N PRO A 158 5.73 -6.11 5.66
CA PRO A 158 4.92 -7.30 5.91
C PRO A 158 5.47 -8.55 5.23
N VAL A 159 6.13 -8.41 4.07
CA VAL A 159 6.66 -9.54 3.29
C VAL A 159 7.95 -10.08 3.89
N ILE A 160 8.89 -9.20 4.30
CA ILE A 160 10.21 -9.60 4.77
C ILE A 160 10.20 -9.92 6.27
N LEU A 161 9.54 -9.06 7.07
CA LEU A 161 9.58 -9.12 8.52
C LEU A 161 8.30 -9.67 9.15
N HIS A 162 7.30 -10.03 8.33
CA HIS A 162 6.01 -10.57 8.81
C HIS A 162 5.27 -9.63 9.76
N LEU A 163 5.49 -8.32 9.60
CA LEU A 163 4.88 -7.29 10.44
C LEU A 163 3.44 -7.04 10.02
N THR A 164 2.56 -6.82 11.00
CA THR A 164 1.16 -6.45 10.77
C THR A 164 1.07 -5.16 9.94
N THR A 165 -0.08 -4.93 9.33
CA THR A 165 -0.36 -3.72 8.56
C THR A 165 -0.15 -2.48 9.44
N ALA A 166 -0.65 -2.53 10.69
CA ALA A 166 -0.48 -1.48 11.69
C ALA A 166 1.00 -1.22 12.03
N GLN A 167 1.78 -2.28 12.28
CA GLN A 167 3.21 -2.16 12.59
C GLN A 167 4.00 -1.61 11.41
N SER A 168 3.76 -2.15 10.21
CA SER A 168 4.40 -1.72 8.97
C SER A 168 4.09 -0.26 8.66
N PHE A 169 2.85 0.18 8.86
CA PHE A 169 2.47 1.58 8.70
C PHE A 169 3.22 2.50 9.67
N LYS A 170 3.28 2.15 10.95
CA LYS A 170 4.00 2.93 11.99
C LYS A 170 5.49 3.05 11.67
N LEU A 171 6.13 1.96 11.27
CA LEU A 171 7.55 1.96 10.91
C LEU A 171 7.81 2.73 9.61
N ALA A 172 6.97 2.55 8.59
CA ALA A 172 7.10 3.27 7.33
C ALA A 172 6.93 4.78 7.54
N LEU A 173 5.89 5.19 8.29
CA LEU A 173 5.63 6.61 8.61
C LEU A 173 6.75 7.19 9.47
N GLY A 174 7.18 6.48 10.52
CA GLY A 174 8.29 6.89 11.37
C GLY A 174 9.59 7.06 10.58
N THR A 175 9.91 6.11 9.70
CA THR A 175 11.09 6.19 8.83
C THR A 175 11.00 7.37 7.87
N ALA A 176 9.85 7.57 7.22
CA ALA A 176 9.62 8.70 6.34
C ALA A 176 9.78 10.05 7.07
N VAL A 177 9.25 10.18 8.29
CA VAL A 177 9.36 11.38 9.13
C VAL A 177 10.83 11.63 9.54
N VAL A 178 11.53 10.58 10.03
CA VAL A 178 12.93 10.68 10.46
C VAL A 178 13.83 11.09 9.29
N LEU A 179 13.66 10.48 8.12
CA LEU A 179 14.48 10.78 6.93
C LEU A 179 14.06 12.09 6.24
N SER A 180 12.84 12.57 6.47
CA SER A 180 12.41 13.90 6.02
C SER A 180 13.14 15.03 6.76
N PHE A 181 13.56 14.82 8.01
CA PHE A 181 14.24 15.85 8.80
C PHE A 181 15.55 16.37 8.17
N PRO A 182 16.56 15.53 7.86
CA PRO A 182 17.79 16.00 7.21
C PRO A 182 17.51 16.57 5.82
N SER A 183 16.51 16.01 5.13
CA SER A 183 16.06 16.48 3.82
C SER A 183 15.51 17.90 3.88
N LEU A 184 14.67 18.22 4.88
CA LEU A 184 14.15 19.57 5.12
C LEU A 184 15.24 20.54 5.62
N ALA A 185 16.18 20.07 6.44
CA ALA A 185 17.33 20.86 6.88
C ALA A 185 18.23 21.30 5.72
N SER A 186 18.24 20.56 4.61
CA SER A 186 18.95 20.97 3.38
C SER A 186 18.26 22.11 2.61
N ILE A 187 16.95 22.31 2.82
CA ILE A 187 16.17 23.42 2.24
C ILE A 187 16.22 24.63 3.18
N PHE A 188 16.02 24.41 4.48
CA PHE A 188 16.01 25.43 5.52
C PHE A 188 17.17 25.19 6.50
N PRO A 189 18.36 25.78 6.29
CA PRO A 189 19.50 25.50 7.15
C PRO A 189 19.24 25.92 8.60
N ILE A 190 19.62 25.04 9.53
CA ILE A 190 19.44 25.21 10.98
C ILE A 190 20.48 26.22 11.50
N ARG A 191 20.22 27.51 11.27
CA ARG A 191 21.07 28.60 11.76
C ARG A 191 20.55 29.25 13.05
N THR A 192 19.26 29.11 13.32
CA THR A 192 18.58 29.71 14.47
C THR A 192 17.67 28.69 15.14
N VAL A 193 17.39 28.87 16.42
CA VAL A 193 16.43 28.04 17.17
C VAL A 193 15.04 28.09 16.52
N ARG A 194 14.65 29.26 15.99
CA ARG A 194 13.39 29.41 15.25
C ARG A 194 13.32 28.51 14.02
N ASN A 195 14.41 28.40 13.23
CA ASN A 195 14.45 27.51 12.07
C ASN A 195 14.43 26.03 12.51
N ALA A 196 15.16 25.69 13.58
CA ALA A 196 15.14 24.34 14.16
C ALA A 196 13.72 23.94 14.57
N LEU A 197 13.01 24.82 15.29
CA LEU A 197 11.63 24.61 15.71
C LEU A 197 10.67 24.57 14.52
N ALA A 198 10.87 25.40 13.50
CA ALA A 198 10.04 25.38 12.29
C ALA A 198 10.15 24.03 11.56
N ILE A 199 11.37 23.51 11.38
CA ILE A 199 11.59 22.20 10.74
C ILE A 199 10.98 21.09 11.59
N LEU A 200 11.21 21.10 12.90
CA LEU A 200 10.61 20.13 13.80
C LEU A 200 9.08 20.14 13.71
N SER A 201 8.47 21.32 13.75
CA SER A 201 7.02 21.48 13.61
C SER A 201 6.49 20.99 12.26
N ILE A 202 7.20 21.26 11.16
CA ILE A 202 6.83 20.74 9.82
C ILE A 202 6.94 19.22 9.79
N THR A 203 8.03 18.65 10.29
CA THR A 203 8.26 17.20 10.34
C THR A 203 7.20 16.49 11.19
N LEU A 204 6.89 17.03 12.38
CA LEU A 204 5.80 16.52 13.23
C LEU A 204 4.44 16.70 12.56
N GLY A 205 4.21 17.82 11.87
CA GLY A 205 2.98 18.08 11.12
C GLY A 205 2.76 17.06 10.00
N ILE A 206 3.80 16.70 9.25
CA ILE A 206 3.75 15.65 8.23
C ILE A 206 3.42 14.29 8.87
N GLY A 207 4.07 13.95 9.99
CA GLY A 207 3.78 12.73 10.74
C GLY A 207 2.34 12.67 11.25
N ALA A 208 1.85 13.76 11.84
CA ALA A 208 0.47 13.86 12.31
C ALA A 208 -0.53 13.75 11.17
N LEU A 209 -0.29 14.43 10.03
CA LEU A 209 -1.12 14.33 8.84
C LEU A 209 -1.16 12.90 8.30
N GLY A 210 0.00 12.25 8.20
CA GLY A 210 0.09 10.84 7.80
C GLY A 210 -0.70 9.92 8.73
N TRP A 211 -0.62 10.15 10.05
CA TRP A 211 -1.36 9.36 11.04
C TRP A 211 -2.88 9.55 10.96
N VAL A 212 -3.35 10.77 10.71
CA VAL A 212 -4.77 11.07 10.50
C VAL A 212 -5.28 10.42 9.21
N LEU A 213 -4.47 10.47 8.14
CA LEU A 213 -4.80 9.90 6.83
C LEU A 213 -4.52 8.40 6.72
N ARG A 214 -4.17 7.70 7.82
CA ARG A 214 -3.79 6.28 7.78
C ARG A 214 -4.84 5.38 7.15
N SER A 215 -6.13 5.66 7.36
CA SER A 215 -7.23 4.87 6.79
C SER A 215 -7.37 5.02 5.27
N TRP A 216 -6.76 6.05 4.69
CA TRP A 216 -6.67 6.26 3.25
C TRP A 216 -5.49 5.52 2.62
N VAL A 217 -4.67 4.82 3.39
CA VAL A 217 -3.61 3.97 2.84
C VAL A 217 -4.14 2.53 2.73
N PRO A 218 -4.19 1.94 1.53
CA PRO A 218 -4.57 0.53 1.39
C PRO A 218 -3.60 -0.40 2.14
N PRO A 219 -4.09 -1.52 2.70
CA PRO A 219 -3.22 -2.54 3.26
C PRO A 219 -2.54 -3.31 2.13
N ALA A 220 -1.29 -2.98 1.81
CA ALA A 220 -0.59 -3.41 0.59
C ALA A 220 -0.57 -4.94 0.34
N THR A 221 -0.67 -5.75 1.39
CA THR A 221 -0.57 -7.21 1.31
C THR A 221 -1.85 -7.95 1.71
N LEU A 222 -2.94 -7.24 2.03
CA LEU A 222 -4.21 -7.86 2.41
C LEU A 222 -5.29 -7.56 1.37
N TRP A 223 -5.88 -8.60 0.79
CA TRP A 223 -7.02 -8.47 -0.11
C TRP A 223 -8.05 -9.56 0.13
N MET A 224 -9.31 -9.29 -0.20
CA MET A 224 -10.36 -10.30 -0.14
C MET A 224 -10.35 -11.16 -1.40
N THR A 225 -10.38 -12.48 -1.24
CA THR A 225 -10.51 -13.45 -2.34
C THR A 225 -11.95 -13.84 -2.59
N ASP A 226 -12.77 -13.87 -1.53
CA ASP A 226 -14.18 -14.25 -1.61
C ASP A 226 -14.99 -13.54 -0.51
N VAL A 227 -16.24 -13.22 -0.80
CA VAL A 227 -17.16 -12.57 0.13
C VAL A 227 -18.59 -13.03 -0.10
N ALA A 228 -19.32 -13.21 1.00
CA ALA A 228 -20.73 -13.53 0.94
C ALA A 228 -21.50 -12.98 2.13
N ILE A 229 -22.70 -12.47 1.85
CA ILE A 229 -23.75 -12.31 2.86
C ILE A 229 -24.71 -13.47 2.66
N SER A 230 -24.91 -14.31 3.68
CA SER A 230 -25.77 -15.49 3.54
C SER A 230 -26.54 -15.77 4.81
N THR A 231 -27.71 -16.41 4.68
CA THR A 231 -28.49 -16.94 5.80
C THR A 231 -27.97 -18.32 6.26
N GLN A 232 -27.09 -18.95 5.47
CA GLN A 232 -26.61 -20.30 5.73
C GLN A 232 -25.09 -20.33 5.78
N MET A 233 -24.58 -21.17 6.68
CA MET A 233 -23.15 -21.44 6.84
C MET A 233 -22.99 -22.93 7.15
N GLN A 234 -22.40 -23.69 6.24
CA GLN A 234 -22.15 -25.13 6.40
C GLN A 234 -20.66 -25.41 6.18
N ASP A 235 -20.02 -26.17 7.07
CA ASP A 235 -18.61 -26.56 6.97
C ASP A 235 -17.64 -25.42 6.64
N ARG A 236 -17.87 -24.24 7.23
CA ARG A 236 -17.07 -23.02 6.99
C ARG A 236 -17.09 -22.53 5.53
N THR A 237 -18.18 -22.84 4.83
CA THR A 237 -18.54 -22.26 3.53
C THR A 237 -19.89 -21.55 3.64
N PRO A 238 -20.02 -20.34 3.06
CA PRO A 238 -21.30 -19.65 3.01
C PRO A 238 -22.24 -20.33 2.01
N GLY A 239 -23.55 -20.18 2.21
CA GLY A 239 -24.54 -20.46 1.18
C GLY A 239 -24.49 -19.43 0.03
N LYS A 240 -25.59 -19.32 -0.72
CA LYS A 240 -25.70 -18.30 -1.78
C LYS A 240 -25.49 -16.90 -1.21
N SER A 241 -24.68 -16.09 -1.89
CA SER A 241 -24.50 -14.68 -1.55
C SER A 241 -25.74 -13.88 -1.92
N LEU A 242 -26.21 -13.03 -1.01
CA LEU A 242 -27.43 -12.26 -1.10
C LEU A 242 -27.10 -10.76 -1.10
N GLU A 243 -27.49 -10.05 -2.15
CA GLU A 243 -27.42 -8.58 -2.21
C GLU A 243 -28.67 -7.92 -1.61
N GLU A 244 -29.80 -8.63 -1.64
CA GLU A 244 -31.07 -8.23 -1.06
C GLU A 244 -31.61 -9.36 -0.18
N VAL A 245 -32.10 -9.00 1.01
CA VAL A 245 -32.66 -9.95 2.00
C VAL A 245 -33.94 -9.36 2.57
N SER A 246 -35.01 -10.13 2.70
CA SER A 246 -36.23 -9.60 3.34
C SER A 246 -36.09 -9.58 4.87
N ALA A 247 -36.78 -8.65 5.53
CA ALA A 247 -36.85 -8.59 6.99
C ALA A 247 -37.46 -9.86 7.63
N ASP A 248 -38.18 -10.69 6.88
CA ASP A 248 -38.68 -12.00 7.34
C ASP A 248 -37.56 -13.06 7.34
N GLN A 249 -36.72 -13.07 6.30
CA GLN A 249 -35.65 -14.06 6.14
C GLN A 249 -34.60 -14.00 7.26
N ILE A 250 -34.40 -12.83 7.86
CA ILE A 250 -33.40 -12.62 8.92
C ILE A 250 -33.94 -12.88 10.33
N ARG A 251 -35.26 -12.98 10.52
CA ARG A 251 -35.90 -12.99 11.85
C ARG A 251 -35.65 -14.27 12.65
N GLY A 252 -35.30 -15.37 12.01
CA GLY A 252 -34.97 -16.64 12.67
C GLY A 252 -33.47 -16.87 12.77
N ASP A 253 -32.81 -17.02 11.61
CA ASP A 253 -31.43 -17.52 11.54
C ASP A 253 -30.39 -16.41 11.40
N GLY A 254 -30.80 -15.14 11.34
CA GLY A 254 -29.89 -14.00 11.19
C GLY A 254 -29.13 -13.99 9.86
N LEU A 255 -27.99 -13.29 9.83
CA LEU A 255 -27.12 -13.23 8.65
C LEU A 255 -25.66 -13.48 9.01
N TYR A 256 -24.99 -14.23 8.15
CA TYR A 256 -23.56 -14.42 8.15
C TYR A 256 -22.93 -13.44 7.17
N ALA A 257 -21.92 -12.72 7.64
CA ALA A 257 -20.98 -12.04 6.76
C ALA A 257 -19.69 -12.85 6.71
N TYR A 258 -19.46 -13.49 5.58
CA TYR A 258 -18.30 -14.33 5.29
C TYR A 258 -17.28 -13.56 4.47
N THR A 259 -16.01 -13.73 4.83
CA THR A 259 -14.87 -13.15 4.14
C THR A 259 -13.75 -14.18 4.05
N ALA A 260 -13.12 -14.28 2.88
CA ALA A 260 -11.85 -14.95 2.71
C ALA A 260 -10.79 -13.88 2.40
N ILE A 261 -9.77 -13.79 3.23
CA ILE A 261 -8.75 -12.74 3.16
C ILE A 261 -7.40 -13.38 2.90
N ASN A 262 -6.77 -13.04 1.78
CA ASN A 262 -5.40 -13.44 1.53
C ASN A 262 -4.44 -12.57 2.35
N ALA A 263 -3.45 -13.22 2.94
CA ALA A 263 -2.42 -12.61 3.75
C ALA A 263 -1.10 -13.38 3.54
N PRO A 264 0.06 -12.70 3.49
CA PRO A 264 1.38 -13.33 3.40
C PRO A 264 1.56 -14.39 4.49
N ARG A 265 2.19 -15.51 4.13
CA ARG A 265 2.49 -16.56 5.11
C ARG A 265 3.33 -16.00 6.26
N GLY A 266 2.95 -16.32 7.49
CA GLY A 266 3.62 -15.85 8.71
C GLY A 266 3.10 -14.50 9.25
N LEU A 267 2.19 -13.85 8.52
CA LEU A 267 1.49 -12.66 9.01
C LEU A 267 0.35 -13.06 9.95
N ASP A 268 0.37 -12.53 11.17
CA ASP A 268 -0.74 -12.63 12.12
C ASP A 268 -1.36 -11.24 12.29
N GLU A 269 -2.61 -11.07 11.85
CA GLU A 269 -3.28 -9.76 11.82
C GLU A 269 -4.62 -9.83 12.55
N ARG A 270 -4.93 -8.79 13.32
CA ARG A 270 -6.28 -8.57 13.84
C ARG A 270 -7.08 -7.69 12.88
N ILE A 271 -8.22 -8.20 12.46
CA ILE A 271 -9.17 -7.47 11.63
C ILE A 271 -10.49 -7.30 12.38
N TYR A 272 -11.37 -6.46 11.82
CA TYR A 272 -12.69 -6.20 12.35
C TYR A 272 -13.74 -6.32 11.26
N HIS A 273 -14.79 -7.08 11.54
CA HIS A 273 -16.05 -6.94 10.82
C HIS A 273 -16.87 -5.83 11.49
N VAL A 274 -16.97 -4.69 10.81
CA VAL A 274 -17.74 -3.53 11.26
C VAL A 274 -19.07 -3.50 10.51
N TRP A 275 -20.14 -3.87 11.21
CA TRP A 275 -21.49 -3.81 10.69
C TRP A 275 -22.00 -2.37 10.74
N GLN A 276 -22.51 -1.89 9.62
CA GLN A 276 -23.08 -0.56 9.49
C GLN A 276 -24.50 -0.64 8.97
N PHE A 277 -25.39 0.11 9.61
CA PHE A 277 -26.78 0.30 9.20
C PHE A 277 -27.01 1.76 8.86
N ASN A 278 -27.44 2.04 7.62
CA ASN A 278 -27.66 3.39 7.10
C ASN A 278 -26.48 4.36 7.38
N GLY A 279 -25.25 3.84 7.25
CA GLY A 279 -24.00 4.59 7.46
C GLY A 279 -23.53 4.71 8.91
N LYS A 280 -24.30 4.21 9.89
CA LYS A 280 -23.90 4.19 11.31
C LYS A 280 -23.36 2.82 11.70
N GLU A 281 -22.21 2.81 12.37
CA GLU A 281 -21.66 1.60 12.98
C GLU A 281 -22.60 1.10 14.08
N VAL A 282 -22.98 -0.18 14.00
CA VAL A 282 -23.85 -0.83 14.99
C VAL A 282 -23.14 -1.95 15.75
N ASP A 283 -22.18 -2.63 15.11
CA ASP A 283 -21.33 -3.63 15.76
C ASP A 283 -19.92 -3.59 15.18
N ARG A 284 -18.95 -3.95 16.01
CA ARG A 284 -17.54 -4.13 15.65
C ARG A 284 -17.03 -5.41 16.30
N ILE A 285 -16.72 -6.40 15.47
CA ILE A 285 -16.35 -7.74 15.95
C ILE A 285 -14.90 -8.02 15.54
N PRO A 286 -13.98 -8.24 16.51
CA PRO A 286 -12.60 -8.59 16.22
C PRO A 286 -12.48 -10.03 15.72
N LEU A 287 -11.59 -10.25 14.77
CA LEU A 287 -11.25 -11.55 14.19
C LEU A 287 -9.74 -11.61 14.00
N ASP A 288 -9.10 -12.68 14.44
CA ASP A 288 -7.67 -12.88 14.22
C ASP A 288 -7.47 -13.76 12.97
N ILE A 289 -6.65 -13.28 12.03
CA ILE A 289 -6.31 -13.96 10.77
C ILE A 289 -4.85 -14.37 10.77
N HIS A 290 -4.58 -15.57 10.23
CA HIS A 290 -3.24 -16.12 10.11
C HIS A 290 -2.95 -16.40 8.63
N GLY A 291 -1.89 -15.80 8.11
CA GLY A 291 -1.56 -15.84 6.69
C GLY A 291 -0.95 -17.16 6.22
N GLY A 292 -0.94 -17.37 4.89
CA GLY A 292 -0.30 -18.52 4.25
C GLY A 292 -1.22 -19.64 3.76
N ARG A 293 -2.54 -19.43 3.79
CA ARG A 293 -3.52 -20.28 3.08
C ARG A 293 -3.80 -19.72 1.69
N LYS A 294 -3.67 -20.56 0.65
CA LYS A 294 -3.92 -20.18 -0.76
C LYS A 294 -5.31 -19.60 -1.01
N GLU A 295 -6.32 -20.17 -0.34
CA GLU A 295 -7.72 -19.72 -0.48
C GLU A 295 -8.02 -18.46 0.35
N GLY A 296 -7.04 -17.96 1.09
CA GLY A 296 -7.22 -16.95 2.13
C GLY A 296 -7.66 -17.53 3.47
N TYR A 297 -7.50 -16.74 4.51
CA TYR A 297 -8.06 -17.02 5.83
C TYR A 297 -9.55 -16.73 5.81
N ARG A 298 -10.35 -17.77 6.04
CA ARG A 298 -11.80 -17.71 6.09
C ARG A 298 -12.25 -17.22 7.47
N ALA A 299 -12.95 -16.10 7.51
CA ALA A 299 -13.56 -15.56 8.70
C ALA A 299 -15.04 -15.26 8.45
N TRP A 300 -15.85 -15.34 9.50
CA TRP A 300 -17.25 -14.95 9.40
C TRP A 300 -17.76 -14.38 10.72
N THR A 301 -18.79 -13.55 10.62
CA THR A 301 -19.55 -13.08 11.77
C THR A 301 -21.02 -13.37 11.55
N HIS A 302 -21.66 -13.89 12.59
CA HIS A 302 -23.10 -14.18 12.59
C HIS A 302 -23.84 -13.08 13.35
N LYS A 303 -24.63 -12.28 12.63
CA LYS A 303 -25.47 -11.25 13.22
C LYS A 303 -26.88 -11.79 13.41
N GLN A 304 -27.31 -11.88 14.66
CA GLN A 304 -28.66 -12.30 15.04
C GLN A 304 -29.49 -11.14 15.58
N ASN A 305 -28.85 -10.18 16.26
CA ASN A 305 -29.54 -9.05 16.86
C ASN A 305 -29.64 -7.89 15.85
N PHE A 306 -30.82 -7.72 15.24
CA PHE A 306 -31.12 -6.60 14.34
C PHE A 306 -32.02 -5.56 15.04
N PRO A 307 -31.94 -4.27 14.65
CA PRO A 307 -32.87 -3.26 15.17
C PRO A 307 -34.31 -3.61 14.79
N GLY A 308 -35.28 -3.10 15.57
CA GLY A 308 -36.70 -3.43 15.37
C GLY A 308 -37.24 -3.12 13.97
N ASN A 309 -36.71 -2.10 13.29
CA ASN A 309 -36.86 -1.93 11.84
C ASN A 309 -35.48 -2.14 11.17
N PRO A 310 -35.23 -3.32 10.58
CA PRO A 310 -33.97 -3.62 9.94
C PRO A 310 -33.90 -3.17 8.48
N ALA A 311 -34.99 -2.66 7.90
CA ALA A 311 -35.01 -2.30 6.48
C ALA A 311 -34.10 -1.11 6.17
N GLY A 312 -33.36 -1.21 5.08
CA GLY A 312 -32.44 -0.18 4.61
C GLY A 312 -31.08 -0.74 4.17
N LYS A 313 -30.10 0.16 4.09
CA LYS A 313 -28.77 -0.15 3.54
C LYS A 313 -27.86 -0.68 4.64
N TRP A 314 -27.33 -1.86 4.41
CA TRP A 314 -26.37 -2.50 5.30
C TRP A 314 -25.02 -2.65 4.63
N GLN A 315 -23.97 -2.54 5.44
CA GLN A 315 -22.61 -2.78 5.00
C GLN A 315 -21.85 -3.54 6.07
N VAL A 316 -20.95 -4.42 5.65
CA VAL A 316 -19.93 -4.99 6.54
C VAL A 316 -18.58 -4.54 6.00
N ARG A 317 -17.93 -3.63 6.73
CA ARG A 317 -16.59 -3.17 6.41
C ARG A 317 -15.59 -4.07 7.12
N VAL A 318 -14.62 -4.57 6.36
CA VAL A 318 -13.51 -5.36 6.89
C VAL A 318 -12.35 -4.40 7.09
N LEU A 319 -11.95 -4.16 8.34
CA LEU A 319 -10.92 -3.19 8.70
C LEU A 319 -9.72 -3.86 9.37
N THR A 320 -8.52 -3.33 9.18
CA THR A 320 -7.36 -3.64 10.03
C THR A 320 -7.48 -2.97 11.40
N GLU A 321 -6.61 -3.33 12.35
CA GLU A 321 -6.49 -2.70 13.67
C GLU A 321 -6.46 -1.18 13.64
N ASP A 322 -5.66 -0.59 12.75
CA ASP A 322 -5.52 0.87 12.64
C ASP A 322 -6.56 1.53 11.71
N GLY A 323 -7.56 0.77 11.23
CA GLY A 323 -8.73 1.29 10.50
C GLY A 323 -8.55 1.40 8.98
N GLN A 324 -7.57 0.71 8.40
CA GLN A 324 -7.44 0.60 6.94
C GLN A 324 -8.48 -0.39 6.42
N VAL A 325 -9.16 -0.04 5.33
CA VAL A 325 -10.20 -0.90 4.74
C VAL A 325 -9.54 -1.98 3.89
N ILE A 326 -9.87 -3.24 4.15
CA ILE A 326 -9.51 -4.39 3.31
C ILE A 326 -10.59 -4.60 2.24
N GLY A 327 -11.86 -4.45 2.63
CA GLY A 327 -12.99 -4.52 1.70
C GLY A 327 -14.33 -4.18 2.35
N VAL A 328 -15.38 -4.11 1.53
CA VAL A 328 -16.73 -3.72 1.97
C VAL A 328 -17.78 -4.59 1.29
N LEU A 329 -18.54 -5.34 2.10
CA LEU A 329 -19.72 -6.06 1.67
C LEU A 329 -20.92 -5.12 1.80
N ARG A 330 -21.79 -5.10 0.80
CA ARG A 330 -22.99 -4.25 0.80
C ARG A 330 -24.20 -5.11 0.48
N PHE A 331 -25.27 -4.89 1.22
CA PHE A 331 -26.55 -5.56 0.99
C PHE A 331 -27.69 -4.66 1.48
N THR A 332 -28.89 -4.91 1.01
CA THR A 332 -30.08 -4.17 1.41
C THR A 332 -31.07 -5.11 2.08
N ILE A 333 -31.61 -4.69 3.23
CA ILE A 333 -32.72 -5.40 3.84
C ILE A 333 -34.01 -4.71 3.37
N THR A 334 -34.89 -5.46 2.72
CA THR A 334 -36.19 -4.94 2.25
C THR A 334 -37.26 -5.18 3.30
N ASP A 335 -38.23 -4.26 3.35
CA ASP A 335 -39.46 -4.48 4.12
C ASP A 335 -40.18 -5.70 3.54
N SER A 336 -40.89 -6.43 4.41
CA SER A 336 -41.68 -7.63 4.06
C SER A 336 -42.93 -7.33 3.21
N THR A 337 -43.00 -6.16 2.55
CA THR A 337 -44.16 -5.82 1.72
C THR A 337 -43.92 -6.35 0.31
N PRO A 338 -44.72 -7.31 -0.18
CA PRO A 338 -44.53 -7.82 -1.53
C PRO A 338 -44.77 -6.68 -2.52
N THR A 339 -43.79 -6.43 -3.39
CA THR A 339 -43.97 -5.61 -4.59
C THR A 339 -45.12 -6.23 -5.38
N LYS A 340 -46.31 -5.63 -5.31
CA LYS A 340 -47.38 -5.92 -6.26
C LYS A 340 -46.93 -5.36 -7.61
N GLU A 341 -46.37 -6.21 -8.46
CA GLU A 341 -46.32 -5.94 -9.89
C GLU A 341 -47.76 -5.72 -10.38
N LYS A 342 -47.92 -4.67 -11.19
CA LYS A 342 -49.18 -4.26 -11.80
C LYS A 342 -49.17 -4.61 -13.27
#